data_AF-Q3UTN9-F1
#
_entry.id   AF-Q3UTN9-F1
#
_cell.length_a   1.000
_cell.length_b   1.000
_cell.length_c   1.000
_cell.angle_alpha   90.00
_cell.angle_beta   90.00
_cell.angle_gamma   90.00
#
_symmetry.space_group_name_H-M   'P 1'
#
loop_
_entity.id
_entity.type
_entity.pdbx_description
1 polymer ?
#
loop_
_entity_poly.entity_id
_entity_poly.type
_entity_poly.pdbx_seq_one_letter_code
_entity_poly.pdbx_strand_id
1 'polypeptide(L)'
;AVTVRSQPTTPVPLKNTEAPEQVHLALQLPKNSSKDTESTPGSCSEDACQNGGTCVPGADAHSCDCRPGFKGRHCELACEKVPRPCTRLFSETKSFPVWEGDICHHVYKKVYKVHQDVCFKERCQSTSLRKPKQETK
;
A
#
# COMPACT_ATOMS: atom_id res chain seq x y z
N ALA A 1 -17.15 -16.54 -46.08
CA ALA A 1 -18.24 -15.69 -45.58
C ALA A 1 -17.83 -15.13 -44.23
N VAL A 2 -17.44 -13.86 -44.17
CA VAL A 2 -16.96 -13.19 -42.95
C VAL A 2 -18.15 -12.46 -42.34
N THR A 3 -18.58 -12.88 -41.16
CA THR A 3 -19.74 -12.31 -40.47
C THR A 3 -19.36 -10.93 -39.91
N VAL A 4 -19.82 -9.86 -40.56
CA VAL A 4 -19.72 -8.49 -40.05
C VAL A 4 -20.68 -8.33 -38.87
N ARG A 5 -20.16 -8.00 -37.68
CA ARG A 5 -20.97 -7.66 -36.50
C ARG A 5 -21.30 -6.17 -36.51
N SER A 6 -22.54 -5.86 -36.87
CA SER A 6 -23.07 -4.49 -36.93
C SER A 6 -23.65 -4.06 -35.58
N GLN A 7 -22.80 -3.81 -34.57
CA GLN A 7 -23.06 -2.94 -33.40
C GLN A 7 -22.01 -3.19 -32.29
N PRO A 8 -21.52 -2.15 -31.58
CA PRO A 8 -20.87 -2.33 -30.29
C PRO A 8 -21.92 -2.84 -29.30
N THR A 9 -21.71 -4.02 -28.74
CA THR A 9 -22.50 -4.48 -27.59
C THR A 9 -22.31 -3.48 -26.45
N THR A 10 -23.40 -3.02 -25.85
CA THR A 10 -23.36 -2.19 -24.65
C THR A 10 -22.51 -2.88 -23.57
N PRO A 11 -21.62 -2.17 -22.86
CA PRO A 11 -20.92 -2.76 -21.73
C PRO A 11 -21.97 -3.26 -20.73
N VAL A 12 -21.90 -4.54 -20.40
CA VAL A 12 -22.69 -5.15 -19.33
C VAL A 12 -22.45 -4.33 -18.06
N PRO A 13 -23.49 -3.89 -17.33
CA PRO A 13 -23.28 -3.33 -16.00
C PRO A 13 -22.66 -4.42 -15.14
N LEU A 14 -21.42 -4.20 -14.68
CA LEU A 14 -20.83 -5.02 -13.63
C LEU A 14 -21.70 -4.83 -12.39
N LYS A 15 -22.57 -5.82 -12.16
CA LYS A 15 -23.30 -5.96 -10.92
C LYS A 15 -22.25 -6.20 -9.84
N ASN A 16 -22.07 -5.21 -8.97
CA ASN A 16 -21.33 -5.38 -7.73
C ASN A 16 -22.15 -6.31 -6.85
N THR A 17 -21.97 -7.62 -7.06
CA THR A 17 -22.35 -8.62 -6.09
C THR A 17 -21.35 -8.51 -4.94
N GLU A 18 -21.89 -8.50 -3.71
CA GLU A 18 -21.20 -8.51 -2.44
C GLU A 18 -19.79 -9.11 -2.47
N ALA A 19 -18.86 -8.41 -1.81
CA ALA A 19 -17.58 -8.96 -1.40
C ALA A 19 -17.81 -10.30 -0.67
N PRO A 20 -17.17 -11.40 -1.08
CA PRO A 20 -17.23 -12.63 -0.33
C PRO A 20 -16.56 -12.39 1.03
N GLU A 21 -17.27 -12.81 2.07
CA GLU A 21 -16.88 -12.71 3.46
C GLU A 21 -15.44 -13.16 3.69
N GLN A 22 -14.83 -12.46 4.65
CA GLN A 22 -13.48 -12.67 5.12
C GLN A 22 -13.25 -14.15 5.45
N VAL A 23 -12.46 -14.82 4.62
CA VAL A 23 -11.89 -16.12 4.94
C VAL A 23 -10.79 -15.88 5.97
N HIS A 24 -11.17 -15.62 7.22
CA HIS A 24 -10.25 -15.63 8.34
C HIS A 24 -10.07 -17.10 8.75
N LEU A 25 -9.04 -17.72 8.17
CA LEU A 25 -8.62 -19.05 8.57
C LEU A 25 -8.13 -18.97 10.02
N ALA A 26 -8.95 -19.48 10.91
CA ALA A 26 -8.72 -19.51 12.35
C ALA A 26 -7.50 -20.40 12.67
N LEU A 27 -6.41 -19.78 13.12
CA LEU A 27 -5.51 -20.39 14.10
C LEU A 27 -5.91 -19.86 15.47
N GLN A 28 -7.00 -20.39 16.02
CA GLN A 28 -7.29 -20.26 17.45
C GLN A 28 -6.38 -21.24 18.21
N LEU A 29 -5.21 -20.77 18.63
CA LEU A 29 -4.48 -21.43 19.71
C LEU A 29 -5.23 -21.17 21.02
N PRO A 30 -5.43 -22.19 21.89
CA PRO A 30 -6.10 -21.99 23.17
C PRO A 30 -5.23 -21.11 24.06
N LYS A 31 -5.70 -19.89 24.37
CA LYS A 31 -5.12 -19.07 25.45
C LYS A 31 -5.51 -19.71 26.78
N ASN A 32 -4.61 -20.54 27.30
CA ASN A 32 -4.69 -21.01 28.68
C ASN A 32 -4.32 -19.81 29.58
N SER A 33 -5.30 -19.26 30.29
CA SER A 33 -5.12 -18.20 31.27
C SER A 33 -4.15 -18.65 32.35
N SER A 34 -2.91 -18.18 32.27
CA SER A 34 -1.98 -18.16 33.40
C SER A 34 -1.85 -16.71 33.84
N LYS A 35 -2.47 -16.48 34.98
CA LYS A 35 -2.51 -15.25 35.76
C LYS A 35 -1.15 -15.08 36.42
N ASP A 36 -0.37 -14.11 35.97
CA ASP A 36 0.75 -13.53 36.71
C ASP A 36 0.58 -12.02 36.74
N THR A 37 0.88 -11.48 37.91
CA THR A 37 0.64 -10.12 38.41
C THR A 37 1.39 -9.05 37.60
N GLU A 38 0.85 -7.82 37.59
CA GLU A 38 1.47 -6.56 37.12
C GLU A 38 1.42 -6.30 35.59
N SER A 39 0.75 -5.21 35.19
CA SER A 39 0.50 -4.73 33.81
C SER A 39 -0.62 -5.47 33.06
N THR A 40 -1.78 -4.82 32.95
CA THR A 40 -2.93 -5.31 32.19
C THR A 40 -2.52 -5.61 30.74
N PRO A 41 -2.77 -6.81 30.20
CA PRO A 41 -2.44 -7.13 28.80
C PRO A 41 -3.34 -6.28 27.90
N GLY A 42 -2.82 -5.13 27.45
CA GLY A 42 -3.59 -4.10 26.76
C GLY A 42 -3.47 -2.69 27.35
N SER A 43 -2.86 -2.52 28.53
CA SER A 43 -2.64 -1.18 29.12
C SER A 43 -1.42 -0.50 28.50
N CYS A 44 -1.57 0.80 28.25
CA CYS A 44 -0.48 1.69 27.87
C CYS A 44 0.42 1.96 29.07
N SER A 45 1.63 1.41 29.07
CA SER A 45 2.71 1.80 29.98
C SER A 45 3.36 3.12 29.55
N GLU A 46 4.04 3.82 30.46
CA GLU A 46 4.57 5.18 30.21
C GLU A 46 5.57 5.30 29.04
N ASP A 47 6.13 4.20 28.53
CA ASP A 47 7.06 4.20 27.37
C ASP A 47 6.65 3.22 26.24
N ALA A 48 5.38 2.84 26.16
CA ALA A 48 4.91 1.90 25.14
C ALA A 48 5.11 2.43 23.71
N CYS A 49 5.01 3.75 23.50
CA CYS A 49 5.17 4.40 22.20
C CYS A 49 6.25 5.47 22.26
N GLN A 50 7.25 5.38 21.39
CA GLN A 50 8.35 6.33 21.29
C GLN A 50 8.00 7.50 20.36
N ASN A 51 8.89 8.50 20.31
CA ASN A 51 8.84 9.62 19.37
C ASN A 51 7.50 10.39 19.36
N GLY A 52 6.85 10.46 20.52
CA GLY A 52 5.58 11.17 20.71
C GLY A 52 4.38 10.48 20.04
N GLY A 53 4.47 9.17 19.79
CA GLY A 53 3.31 8.36 19.40
C GLY A 53 2.30 8.22 20.53
N THR A 54 1.02 8.12 20.18
CA THR A 54 -0.07 7.98 21.14
C THR A 54 -0.36 6.50 21.36
N CYS A 55 -0.31 6.04 22.61
CA CYS A 55 -0.68 4.66 22.91
C CYS A 55 -2.20 4.51 22.93
N VAL A 56 -2.68 3.54 22.15
CA VAL A 56 -4.09 3.15 22.06
C VAL A 56 -4.23 1.77 22.70
N PRO A 57 -4.90 1.67 23.87
CA PRO A 57 -5.11 0.40 24.54
C PRO A 57 -6.06 -0.49 23.72
N GLY A 58 -5.82 -1.80 23.71
CA GLY A 58 -6.66 -2.79 23.03
C GLY A 58 -6.95 -3.97 23.95
N ALA A 59 -7.98 -4.77 23.63
CA ALA A 59 -8.46 -5.84 24.50
C ALA A 59 -7.43 -6.97 24.75
N ASP A 60 -6.50 -7.17 23.81
CA ASP A 60 -5.46 -8.20 23.88
C ASP A 60 -4.02 -7.65 23.78
N ALA A 61 -3.85 -6.50 23.12
CA ALA A 61 -2.57 -5.83 22.92
C ALA A 61 -2.77 -4.32 22.72
N HIS A 62 -1.83 -3.51 23.19
CA HIS A 62 -1.79 -2.09 22.89
C HIS A 62 -1.25 -1.85 21.47
N SER A 63 -1.62 -0.72 20.87
CA SER A 63 -1.10 -0.27 19.57
C SER A 63 -0.65 1.18 19.67
N CYS A 64 0.32 1.58 18.85
CA CYS A 64 0.83 2.95 18.81
C CYS A 64 0.35 3.67 17.56
N ASP A 65 -0.32 4.81 17.75
CA ASP A 65 -0.57 5.76 16.68
C ASP A 65 0.66 6.69 16.53
N CYS A 66 1.43 6.47 15.46
CA CYS A 66 2.69 7.15 15.25
C CYS A 66 2.51 8.51 14.56
N ARG A 67 3.28 9.50 15.02
CA ARG A 67 3.35 10.80 14.34
C ARG A 67 3.87 10.67 12.90
N PRO A 68 3.51 11.61 12.00
CA PRO A 68 4.04 11.63 10.64
C PRO A 68 5.57 11.53 10.61
N GLY A 69 6.09 10.65 9.78
CA GLY A 69 7.53 10.39 9.68
C GLY A 69 8.06 9.35 10.68
N PHE A 70 7.23 8.76 11.53
CA PHE A 70 7.60 7.63 12.38
C PHE A 70 6.75 6.39 12.09
N LYS A 71 7.37 5.22 12.18
CA LYS A 71 6.74 3.90 12.01
C LYS A 71 7.38 2.90 12.97
N GLY A 72 6.89 1.67 12.98
CA GLY A 72 7.33 0.62 13.91
C GLY A 72 6.25 0.31 14.93
N ARG A 73 6.42 -0.76 15.71
CA ARG A 73 5.42 -1.18 16.69
C ARG A 73 5.28 -0.15 17.81
N HIS A 74 6.38 0.49 18.16
CA HIS A 74 6.50 1.50 19.20
C HIS A 74 6.96 2.84 18.60
N CYS A 75 6.70 3.08 17.30
CA CYS A 75 7.13 4.28 16.59
C CYS A 75 8.66 4.54 16.60
N GLU A 76 9.47 3.50 16.71
CA GLU A 76 10.93 3.54 16.86
C GLU A 76 11.72 3.78 15.56
N LEU A 77 11.04 3.79 14.41
CA LEU A 77 11.66 3.98 13.10
C LEU A 77 11.32 5.37 12.55
N ALA A 78 12.34 6.19 12.31
CA ALA A 78 12.20 7.44 11.57
C ALA A 78 12.23 7.16 10.07
N CYS A 79 11.14 7.47 9.37
CA CYS A 79 10.93 7.23 7.95
C CYS A 79 10.84 8.54 7.17
N GLU A 80 11.69 8.69 6.15
CA GLU A 80 11.71 9.83 5.25
C GLU A 80 11.38 9.41 3.82
N LYS A 81 10.69 10.29 3.07
CA LYS A 81 10.44 10.10 1.65
C LYS A 81 11.66 10.57 0.87
N VAL A 82 12.38 9.63 0.27
CA VAL A 82 13.58 9.92 -0.51
C VAL A 82 13.23 9.88 -2.00
N PRO A 83 13.54 10.94 -2.77
CA PRO A 83 13.36 10.91 -4.21
C PRO A 83 14.27 9.85 -4.83
N ARG A 84 13.71 9.07 -5.77
CA ARG A 84 14.41 8.06 -6.54
C ARG A 84 14.03 8.18 -8.01
N PRO A 85 15.00 8.11 -8.93
CA PRO A 85 14.69 8.11 -10.35
C PRO A 85 13.87 6.87 -10.69
N CYS A 86 12.78 7.08 -11.41
CA CYS A 86 11.93 6.03 -11.93
C CYS A 86 11.48 6.39 -13.34
N THR A 87 10.71 5.51 -13.96
CA THR A 87 10.13 5.76 -15.27
C THR A 87 8.63 5.59 -15.22
N ARG A 88 7.89 6.54 -15.80
CA ARG A 88 6.43 6.47 -15.94
C ARG A 88 6.06 6.04 -17.36
N LEU A 89 5.16 5.07 -17.44
CA LEU A 89 4.64 4.53 -18.70
C LEU A 89 3.32 5.19 -19.05
N PHE A 90 3.25 5.81 -20.22
CA PHE A 90 2.03 6.39 -20.78
C PHE A 90 1.58 5.56 -21.99
N SER A 91 0.28 5.37 -22.14
CA SER A 91 -0.29 4.71 -23.31
C SER A 91 -1.28 5.63 -24.01
N GLU A 92 -1.05 5.86 -25.31
CA GLU A 92 -1.95 6.61 -26.18
C GLU A 92 -2.49 5.65 -27.25
N THR A 93 -3.81 5.62 -27.43
CA THR A 93 -4.39 4.91 -28.58
C THR A 93 -4.61 5.92 -29.69
N LYS A 94 -3.95 5.71 -30.84
CA LYS A 94 -4.11 6.56 -32.03
C LYS A 94 -4.83 5.77 -33.12
N SER A 95 -5.78 6.41 -33.79
CA SER A 95 -6.41 5.89 -35.01
C SER A 95 -5.53 6.24 -36.21
N PHE A 96 -5.38 5.29 -37.12
CA PHE A 96 -4.61 5.43 -38.36
C PHE A 96 -5.51 4.97 -39.52
N PRO A 97 -5.74 5.81 -40.54
CA PRO A 97 -6.46 5.40 -41.73
C PRO A 97 -5.57 4.46 -42.58
N VAL A 98 -6.14 3.35 -43.01
CA VAL A 98 -5.52 2.36 -43.90
C VAL A 98 -6.45 2.21 -45.09
N TRP A 99 -5.94 2.45 -46.29
CA TRP A 99 -6.72 2.37 -47.52
C TRP A 99 -6.52 1.00 -48.18
N GLU A 100 -7.62 0.32 -48.51
CA GLU A 100 -7.63 -0.93 -49.27
C GLU A 100 -8.56 -0.72 -50.48
N GLY A 101 -7.96 -0.34 -51.62
CA GLY A 101 -8.70 0.22 -52.76
C GLY A 101 -9.33 1.57 -52.40
N ASP A 102 -10.62 1.74 -52.69
CA ASP A 102 -11.40 2.95 -52.35
C ASP A 102 -11.98 2.93 -50.92
N ILE A 103 -11.71 1.89 -50.14
CA ILE A 103 -12.25 1.74 -48.78
C ILE A 103 -11.22 2.19 -47.74
N CYS A 104 -11.63 3.10 -46.86
CA CYS A 104 -10.83 3.56 -45.73
C CYS A 104 -11.20 2.78 -44.45
N HIS A 105 -10.26 1.98 -43.94
CA HIS A 105 -10.35 1.32 -42.65
C HIS A 105 -9.60 2.10 -41.59
N HIS A 106 -10.21 2.34 -40.44
CA HIS A 106 -9.51 2.92 -39.29
C HIS A 106 -8.95 1.81 -38.40
N VAL A 107 -7.63 1.73 -38.33
CA VAL A 107 -6.93 0.82 -37.43
C VAL A 107 -6.46 1.59 -36.20
N TYR A 108 -6.66 1.01 -35.02
CA TYR A 108 -6.25 1.62 -33.77
C TYR A 108 -4.94 0.98 -33.30
N LYS A 109 -3.91 1.79 -33.08
CA LYS A 109 -2.64 1.32 -32.53
C LYS A 109 -2.39 2.01 -31.20
N LYS A 110 -2.12 1.19 -30.18
CA LYS A 110 -1.69 1.67 -28.86
C LYS A 110 -0.18 1.91 -28.90
N VAL A 111 0.22 3.14 -28.59
CA VAL A 111 1.61 3.57 -28.52
C VAL A 111 1.97 3.76 -27.05
N TYR A 112 3.05 3.13 -26.62
CA TYR A 112 3.57 3.25 -25.27
C TYR A 112 4.77 4.20 -25.26
N LYS A 113 4.78 5.16 -24.34
CA LYS A 113 5.88 6.11 -24.15
C LYS A 113 6.40 5.99 -22.72
N VAL A 114 7.72 5.93 -22.58
CA VAL A 114 8.39 5.89 -21.29
C VAL A 114 9.02 7.26 -21.04
N HIS A 115 8.70 7.86 -19.91
CA HIS A 115 9.29 9.12 -19.46
C HIS A 115 10.06 8.90 -18.16
N GLN A 116 11.24 9.52 -18.04
CA GLN A 116 11.93 9.60 -16.75
C GLN A 116 11.11 10.49 -15.80
N ASP A 117 11.01 10.06 -14.55
CA ASP A 117 10.24 10.72 -13.50
C ASP A 117 10.94 10.55 -12.14
N VAL A 118 10.46 11.25 -11.12
CA VAL A 118 10.95 11.13 -9.75
C VAL A 118 9.86 10.50 -8.89
N CYS A 119 10.11 9.26 -8.48
CA CYS A 119 9.26 8.57 -7.51
C CYS A 119 9.81 8.78 -6.11
N PHE A 120 8.98 8.55 -5.09
CA PHE A 120 9.43 8.60 -3.70
C PHE A 120 9.46 7.19 -3.12
N LYS A 121 10.58 6.83 -2.51
CA LYS A 121 10.69 5.62 -1.70
C LYS A 121 10.87 6.02 -0.25
N GLU A 122 10.14 5.37 0.64
CA GLU A 122 10.36 5.55 2.08
C GLU A 122 11.65 4.83 2.50
N ARG A 123 12.52 5.53 3.22
CA ARG A 123 13.68 4.97 3.89
C ARG A 123 13.48 5.15 5.39
N CYS A 124 13.50 4.04 6.12
CA CYS A 124 13.31 4.03 7.57
C CYS A 124 14.61 3.64 8.29
N GLN A 125 14.91 4.32 9.39
CA GLN A 125 16.05 4.01 10.25
C GLN A 125 15.63 4.01 11.72
N SER A 126 16.16 3.07 12.50
CA SER A 126 15.92 3.06 13.95
C SER A 126 16.48 4.32 14.61
N THR A 127 15.65 4.97 15.44
CA THR A 127 16.04 6.15 16.21
C THR A 127 17.09 5.81 17.27
N SER A 128 17.18 4.55 17.71
CA SER A 128 18.17 4.08 18.69
C SER A 128 19.61 4.19 18.18
N LEU A 129 19.84 4.10 16.85
CA LEU A 129 21.16 4.23 16.23
C LEU A 129 21.58 5.69 15.97
N ARG A 130 20.67 6.66 16.15
CA ARG A 130 20.99 8.09 16.04
C ARG A 130 21.39 8.72 17.37
N LYS A 131 21.33 7.98 18.49
CA LYS A 131 22.02 8.41 19.71
C LYS A 131 23.52 8.39 19.40
N PRO A 132 24.24 9.53 19.41
CA PRO A 132 25.69 9.46 19.48
C PRO A 132 26.00 8.61 20.70
N LYS A 133 26.82 7.56 20.54
CA LYS A 133 27.37 6.83 21.68
C LYS A 133 27.91 7.89 22.64
N GLN A 134 27.25 8.10 23.79
CA GLN A 134 27.89 8.78 24.89
C GLN A 134 29.05 7.88 25.29
N GLU A 135 30.24 8.28 24.85
CA GLU A 135 31.50 7.75 25.31
C GLU A 135 31.50 7.91 26.83
N THR A 136 31.49 6.76 27.51
CA THR A 136 31.55 6.67 28.96
C THR A 136 32.90 7.26 29.37
N LYS A 137 32.87 8.40 30.06
CA LYS A 137 34.05 8.99 30.71
C LYS A 137 34.20 8.41 32.11
#